data_AF-A0A917Y3S3-F1
#
_entry.id   AF-A0A917Y3S3-F1
#
_cell.length_a   1.000
_cell.length_b   1.000
_cell.length_c   1.000
_cell.angle_alpha   90.00
_cell.angle_beta   90.00
_cell.angle_gamma   90.00
#
_symmetry.space_group_name_H-M   'P 1'
#
loop_
_entity.id
_entity.type
_entity.pdbx_description
1 polymer ?
#
loop_
_entity_poly.entity_id
_entity_poly.type
_entity_poly.pdbx_seq_one_letter_code
_entity_poly.pdbx_strand_id
1 'polypeptide(L)'
;MDVACQALSPAVNDPYTAVLAIDHLSVIFCALARRPLGLHVVRDDSGAAVIITGRRFPEYLAVMCGLIRRYGAHEPTVAHALLRLLHNCAVVVAREDERCAAIEEQAGIVITDAEREVTQPIDLALVYAEAEAVHQQVAKNRWATRTSGKRPEEPPNP
;
A
#
# COMPACT_ATOMS: atom_id res chain seq x y z
N MET A 1 6.84 -12.72 3.08
CA MET A 1 5.82 -13.16 2.11
C MET A 1 5.53 -14.63 2.28
N ASP A 2 6.53 -15.49 2.07
CA ASP A 2 6.35 -16.94 2.12
C ASP A 2 5.89 -17.44 3.48
N VAL A 3 6.40 -16.87 4.58
CA VAL A 3 5.93 -17.19 5.94
C VAL A 3 4.44 -16.89 6.12
N ALA A 4 3.96 -15.72 5.63
CA ALA A 4 2.54 -15.37 5.71
C ALA A 4 1.68 -16.32 4.86
N CYS A 5 2.13 -16.64 3.65
CA CYS A 5 1.41 -17.54 2.74
C CYS A 5 1.40 -18.98 3.26
N GLN A 6 2.51 -19.44 3.85
CA GLN A 6 2.62 -20.75 4.46
C GLN A 6 1.71 -20.85 5.68
N ALA A 7 1.66 -19.82 6.52
CA ALA A 7 0.78 -19.75 7.68
C ALA A 7 -0.71 -19.80 7.25
N LEU A 8 -1.08 -19.12 6.16
CA LEU A 8 -2.43 -19.15 5.60
C LEU A 8 -2.73 -20.38 4.73
N SER A 9 -1.77 -21.26 4.52
CA SER A 9 -2.00 -22.45 3.71
C SER A 9 -2.97 -23.40 4.41
N PRO A 10 -3.77 -24.19 3.67
CA PRO A 10 -4.73 -25.12 4.27
C PRO A 10 -4.10 -26.12 5.25
N ALA A 11 -2.80 -26.38 5.12
CA ALA A 11 -2.06 -27.30 5.97
C ALA A 11 -1.67 -26.70 7.34
N VAL A 12 -1.57 -25.37 7.44
CA VAL A 12 -1.17 -24.68 8.68
C VAL A 12 -2.34 -23.92 9.30
N ASN A 13 -3.05 -23.11 8.51
CA ASN A 13 -4.19 -22.29 8.92
C ASN A 13 -3.96 -21.51 10.23
N ASP A 14 -2.82 -20.80 10.30
CA ASP A 14 -2.42 -19.97 11.43
C ASP A 14 -2.52 -18.49 11.05
N PRO A 15 -3.69 -17.86 11.25
CA PRO A 15 -3.89 -16.45 10.92
C PRO A 15 -3.09 -15.52 11.83
N TYR A 16 -2.74 -15.94 13.05
CA TYR A 16 -1.94 -15.13 13.96
C TYR A 16 -0.51 -14.93 13.43
N THR A 17 0.13 -16.02 13.00
CA THR A 17 1.45 -15.96 12.35
C THR A 17 1.39 -15.16 11.05
N ALA A 18 0.30 -15.27 10.29
CA ALA A 18 0.11 -14.48 9.08
C ALA A 18 0.04 -12.97 9.37
N VAL A 19 -0.75 -12.56 10.38
CA VAL A 19 -0.86 -11.16 10.82
C VAL A 19 0.50 -10.63 11.29
N LEU A 20 1.24 -11.40 12.10
CA LEU A 20 2.57 -11.01 12.54
C LEU A 20 3.54 -10.82 11.36
N ALA A 21 3.49 -11.70 10.38
CA ALA A 21 4.28 -11.57 9.16
C ALA A 21 3.87 -10.33 8.34
N ILE A 22 2.58 -9.99 8.27
CA ILE A 22 2.08 -8.76 7.64
C ILE A 22 2.60 -7.52 8.37
N ASP A 23 2.65 -7.53 9.70
CA ASP A 23 3.20 -6.42 10.48
C ASP A 23 4.67 -6.16 10.17
N HIS A 24 5.48 -7.23 10.08
CA HIS A 24 6.87 -7.10 9.66
C HIS A 24 7.01 -6.57 8.22
N LEU A 25 6.13 -7.01 7.31
CA LEU A 25 6.09 -6.48 5.95
C LEU A 25 5.72 -4.99 5.92
N SER A 26 4.84 -4.52 6.82
CA SER A 26 4.45 -3.12 6.89
C SER A 26 5.65 -2.20 7.12
N VAL A 27 6.59 -2.58 7.99
CA VAL A 27 7.83 -1.83 8.21
C VAL A 27 8.65 -1.69 6.93
N ILE A 28 8.80 -2.78 6.18
CA ILE A 28 9.56 -2.82 4.93
C ILE A 28 8.89 -1.95 3.86
N PHE A 29 7.58 -2.11 3.68
CA PHE A 29 6.81 -1.36 2.70
C PHE A 29 6.73 0.14 3.02
N CYS A 30 6.67 0.51 4.30
CA CYS A 30 6.79 1.90 4.71
C CYS A 30 8.15 2.49 4.36
N ALA A 31 9.24 1.72 4.53
CA ALA A 31 10.57 2.16 4.12
C ALA A 31 10.68 2.31 2.59
N LEU A 32 10.06 1.41 1.82
CA LEU A 32 9.99 1.48 0.35
C LEU A 32 9.13 2.65 -0.13
N ALA A 33 8.01 2.93 0.53
CA ALA A 33 7.08 4.01 0.21
C ALA A 33 7.75 5.41 0.32
N ARG A 34 8.79 5.54 1.14
CA ARG A 34 9.59 6.77 1.29
C ARG A 34 10.75 6.91 0.30
N ARG A 35 11.11 5.87 -0.44
CA ARG A 35 12.25 5.88 -1.37
C ARG A 35 11.81 6.25 -2.79
N PRO A 36 12.65 6.97 -3.56
CA PRO A 36 12.47 7.06 -5.00
C PRO A 36 12.68 5.65 -5.57
N LEU A 37 11.61 5.06 -6.11
CA LEU A 37 11.59 3.74 -6.73
C LEU A 37 11.27 3.91 -8.22
N GLY A 38 11.74 2.99 -9.05
CA GLY A 38 11.55 3.05 -10.51
C GLY A 38 12.86 3.38 -11.24
N LEU A 39 12.74 4.10 -12.36
CA LEU A 39 13.86 4.41 -13.24
C LEU A 39 14.82 5.40 -12.57
N HIS A 40 16.05 4.98 -12.30
CA HIS A 40 17.09 5.89 -11.84
C HIS A 40 18.13 6.07 -12.94
N VAL A 41 18.36 7.32 -13.34
CA VAL A 41 19.39 7.66 -14.34
C VAL A 41 20.53 8.36 -13.61
N VAL A 42 21.64 7.65 -13.42
CA VAL A 42 22.88 8.23 -12.89
C VAL A 42 23.70 8.67 -14.09
N ARG A 43 24.07 9.95 -14.15
CA ARG A 43 24.98 10.46 -15.18
C ARG A 43 26.34 10.75 -14.55
N ASP A 44 27.41 10.41 -15.25
CA ASP A 44 28.75 10.87 -14.89
C ASP A 44 29.07 12.21 -15.59
N ASP A 45 30.20 12.81 -15.18
CA ASP A 45 30.69 14.09 -15.72
C ASP A 45 31.10 14.01 -17.20
N SER A 46 31.25 12.80 -17.75
CA SER A 46 31.57 12.55 -19.17
C SER A 46 30.32 12.44 -20.05
N GLY A 47 29.12 12.47 -19.44
CA GLY A 47 27.84 12.34 -20.13
C GLY A 47 27.35 10.90 -20.28
N ALA A 48 28.06 9.91 -19.73
CA ALA A 48 27.59 8.53 -19.71
C ALA A 48 26.46 8.37 -18.68
N ALA A 49 25.37 7.71 -19.07
CA ALA A 49 24.21 7.49 -18.24
C ALA A 49 24.00 6.00 -17.93
N VAL A 50 23.91 5.65 -16.66
CA VAL A 50 23.49 4.31 -16.20
C VAL A 50 22.00 4.38 -15.86
N ILE A 51 21.21 3.56 -16.55
CA ILE A 51 19.78 3.37 -16.30
C ILE A 51 19.61 2.16 -15.38
N ILE A 52 19.14 2.39 -14.16
CA ILE A 52 18.76 1.33 -13.21
C ILE A 52 17.26 1.13 -13.34
N THR A 53 16.85 -0.03 -13.86
CA THR A 53 15.44 -0.44 -13.96
C THR A 53 15.02 -1.17 -12.69
N GLY A 54 14.42 -0.45 -11.74
CA GLY A 54 13.78 -1.05 -10.56
C GLY A 54 12.27 -1.22 -10.76
N ARG A 55 11.67 -2.23 -10.12
CA ARG A 55 10.21 -2.30 -9.99
C ARG A 55 9.68 -1.04 -9.30
N ARG A 56 8.51 -0.58 -9.72
CA ARG A 56 7.84 0.58 -9.14
C ARG A 56 7.08 0.16 -7.89
N PHE A 57 6.82 1.12 -7.00
CA PHE A 57 6.06 0.86 -5.76
C PHE A 57 4.72 0.13 -5.98
N PRO A 58 3.89 0.49 -6.99
CA PRO A 58 2.62 -0.21 -7.25
C PRO A 58 2.80 -1.71 -7.52
N GLU A 59 3.85 -2.10 -8.22
CA GLU A 59 4.11 -3.49 -8.59
C GLU A 59 4.49 -4.34 -7.36
N TYR A 60 5.32 -3.80 -6.47
CA TYR A 60 5.64 -4.47 -5.21
C TYR A 60 4.40 -4.65 -4.34
N LEU A 61 3.55 -3.62 -4.29
CA LEU A 61 2.34 -3.64 -3.47
C LEU A 61 1.35 -4.69 -3.99
N ALA A 62 1.12 -4.72 -5.30
CA ALA A 62 0.21 -5.68 -5.94
C ALA A 62 0.66 -7.15 -5.75
N VAL A 63 1.96 -7.43 -5.89
CA VAL A 63 2.48 -8.80 -5.68
C VAL A 63 2.29 -9.23 -4.23
N MET A 64 2.59 -8.35 -3.28
CA MET A 64 2.47 -8.65 -1.86
C MET A 64 1.02 -8.87 -1.43
N CYS A 65 0.16 -7.88 -1.69
CA CYS A 65 -1.25 -7.96 -1.34
C CYS A 65 -1.91 -9.15 -2.05
N GLY A 66 -1.55 -9.39 -3.32
CA GLY A 66 -2.14 -10.44 -4.15
C GLY A 66 -1.99 -11.85 -3.59
N LEU A 67 -0.83 -12.23 -3.07
CA LEU A 67 -0.65 -13.57 -2.50
C LEU A 67 -1.37 -13.72 -1.17
N ILE A 68 -1.20 -12.76 -0.25
CA ILE A 68 -1.76 -12.85 1.10
C ILE A 68 -3.30 -12.82 1.06
N ARG A 69 -3.90 -11.94 0.24
CA ARG A 69 -5.36 -11.88 0.10
C ARG A 69 -5.94 -13.19 -0.43
N ARG A 70 -5.29 -13.83 -1.41
CA ARG A 70 -5.82 -15.07 -2.01
C ARG A 70 -5.86 -16.23 -1.02
N TYR A 71 -4.90 -16.31 -0.09
CA TYR A 71 -4.89 -17.35 0.93
C TYR A 71 -5.68 -16.98 2.18
N GLY A 72 -5.79 -15.69 2.52
CA GLY A 72 -6.38 -15.22 3.77
C GLY A 72 -7.73 -14.50 3.66
N ALA A 73 -8.36 -14.44 2.49
CA ALA A 73 -9.61 -13.67 2.29
C ALA A 73 -10.77 -14.11 3.19
N HIS A 74 -10.80 -15.37 3.59
CA HIS A 74 -11.81 -15.92 4.51
C HIS A 74 -11.57 -15.54 5.98
N GLU A 75 -10.41 -14.95 6.30
CA GLU A 75 -10.03 -14.54 7.64
C GLU A 75 -10.05 -13.01 7.76
N PRO A 76 -11.05 -12.43 8.46
CA PRO A 76 -11.21 -10.99 8.62
C PRO A 76 -9.99 -10.29 9.22
N THR A 77 -9.28 -10.94 10.15
CA THR A 77 -8.11 -10.35 10.80
C THR A 77 -6.94 -10.16 9.83
N VAL A 78 -6.82 -11.02 8.82
CA VAL A 78 -5.80 -10.91 7.77
C VAL A 78 -6.13 -9.79 6.80
N ALA A 79 -7.40 -9.66 6.39
CA ALA A 79 -7.86 -8.54 5.57
C ALA A 79 -7.66 -7.20 6.29
N HIS A 80 -8.02 -7.13 7.57
CA HIS A 80 -7.77 -5.96 8.41
C HIS A 80 -6.28 -5.62 8.53
N ALA A 81 -5.39 -6.62 8.74
CA ALA A 81 -3.94 -6.40 8.80
C ALA A 81 -3.38 -5.89 7.47
N LEU A 82 -3.86 -6.38 6.32
CA LEU A 82 -3.48 -5.86 5.00
C LEU A 82 -3.91 -4.41 4.82
N LEU A 83 -5.13 -4.05 5.22
CA LEU A 83 -5.61 -2.67 5.16
C LEU A 83 -4.81 -1.75 6.09
N ARG A 84 -4.47 -2.20 7.29
CA ARG A 84 -3.60 -1.45 8.21
C ARG A 84 -2.20 -1.22 7.63
N LEU A 85 -1.64 -2.22 6.93
CA LEU A 85 -0.39 -2.04 6.20
C LEU A 85 -0.54 -0.96 5.12
N LEU A 86 -1.61 -1.01 4.33
CA LEU A 86 -1.90 -0.03 3.28
C LEU A 86 -2.08 1.38 3.84
N HIS A 87 -2.75 1.50 4.98
CA HIS A 87 -2.91 2.76 5.70
C HIS A 87 -1.55 3.30 6.16
N ASN A 88 -0.70 2.47 6.77
CA ASN A 88 0.65 2.86 7.18
C ASN A 88 1.48 3.35 5.97
N CYS A 89 1.37 2.67 4.83
CA CYS A 89 1.99 3.13 3.58
C CYS A 89 1.44 4.50 3.17
N ALA A 90 0.13 4.72 3.22
CA ALA A 90 -0.49 6.00 2.90
C ALA A 90 -0.04 7.13 3.84
N VAL A 91 0.22 6.84 5.12
CA VAL A 91 0.74 7.84 6.06
C VAL A 91 2.14 8.34 5.66
N VAL A 92 2.99 7.45 5.14
CA VAL A 92 4.41 7.76 4.89
C VAL A 92 4.75 8.05 3.43
N VAL A 93 3.82 7.78 2.50
CA VAL A 93 4.07 7.96 1.09
C VAL A 93 4.31 9.43 0.77
N ALA A 94 5.36 9.70 -0.02
CA ALA A 94 5.53 11.02 -0.62
C ALA A 94 4.26 11.34 -1.45
N ARG A 95 3.81 12.60 -1.42
CA ARG A 95 2.58 13.11 -2.04
C ARG A 95 2.53 12.93 -3.56
N GLU A 96 2.45 11.68 -3.98
CA GLU A 96 2.59 11.21 -5.35
C GLU A 96 1.31 10.46 -5.73
N ASP A 97 0.60 10.98 -6.73
CA ASP A 97 -0.74 10.52 -7.09
C ASP A 97 -0.76 9.05 -7.52
N GLU A 98 0.31 8.57 -8.16
CA GLU A 98 0.40 7.17 -8.59
C GLU A 98 0.46 6.21 -7.40
N ARG A 99 1.26 6.52 -6.38
CA ARG A 99 1.36 5.66 -5.20
C ARG A 99 0.07 5.68 -4.38
N CYS A 100 -0.58 6.84 -4.30
CA CYS A 100 -1.90 6.98 -3.67
C CYS A 100 -2.95 6.13 -4.41
N ALA A 101 -2.96 6.16 -5.75
CA ALA A 101 -3.86 5.35 -6.56
C ALA A 101 -3.62 3.85 -6.38
N ALA A 102 -2.36 3.42 -6.32
CA ALA A 102 -2.02 2.01 -6.09
C ALA A 102 -2.48 1.50 -4.71
N ILE A 103 -2.36 2.33 -3.67
CA ILE A 103 -2.84 1.98 -2.32
C ILE A 103 -4.36 1.83 -2.31
N GLU A 104 -5.06 2.79 -2.92
CA GLU A 104 -6.53 2.80 -3.05
C GLU A 104 -7.04 1.58 -3.83
N GLU A 105 -6.39 1.26 -4.96
CA GLU A 105 -6.70 0.08 -5.76
C GLU A 105 -6.55 -1.22 -4.94
N GLN A 106 -5.42 -1.40 -4.25
CA GLN A 106 -5.21 -2.61 -3.45
C GLN A 106 -6.19 -2.70 -2.27
N ALA A 107 -6.54 -1.58 -1.63
CA ALA A 107 -7.56 -1.55 -0.58
C ALA A 107 -8.92 -2.02 -1.11
N GLY A 108 -9.35 -1.52 -2.27
CA GLY A 108 -10.60 -1.95 -2.92
C GLY A 108 -10.63 -3.45 -3.22
N ILE A 109 -9.52 -4.01 -3.70
CA ILE A 109 -9.42 -5.46 -3.98
C ILE A 109 -9.51 -6.28 -2.68
N VAL A 110 -8.84 -5.86 -1.61
CA VAL A 110 -8.87 -6.57 -0.31
C VAL A 110 -10.28 -6.57 0.27
N ILE A 111 -11.00 -5.44 0.20
CA ILE A 111 -12.38 -5.33 0.67
C ILE A 111 -13.29 -6.26 -0.13
N THR A 112 -13.19 -6.22 -1.46
CA THR A 112 -14.00 -7.05 -2.36
C THR A 112 -13.79 -8.55 -2.09
N ASP A 113 -12.55 -8.97 -1.82
CA ASP A 113 -12.25 -10.35 -1.44
C ASP A 113 -12.82 -10.73 -0.07
N ALA A 114 -12.68 -9.85 0.93
CA ALA A 114 -13.20 -10.10 2.27
C ALA A 114 -14.74 -10.19 2.25
N GLU A 115 -15.43 -9.30 1.53
CA GLU A 115 -16.88 -9.33 1.36
C GLU A 115 -17.39 -10.63 0.72
N ARG A 116 -16.60 -11.22 -0.19
CA ARG A 116 -16.95 -12.46 -0.88
C ARG A 116 -16.81 -13.69 0.01
N GLU A 117 -15.78 -13.74 0.85
CA GLU A 117 -15.39 -14.95 1.58
C GLU A 117 -15.83 -14.95 3.06
N VAL A 118 -15.99 -13.78 3.69
CA VAL A 118 -16.41 -13.67 5.09
C VAL A 118 -17.93 -13.79 5.19
N THR A 119 -18.40 -14.82 5.89
CA THR A 119 -19.84 -15.13 5.98
C THR A 119 -20.61 -14.26 6.97
N GLN A 120 -19.98 -13.86 8.08
CA GLN A 120 -20.64 -13.07 9.14
C GLN A 120 -20.40 -11.57 8.93
N PRO A 121 -21.45 -10.76 8.69
CA PRO A 121 -21.28 -9.33 8.38
C PRO A 121 -20.61 -8.52 9.50
N ILE A 122 -20.80 -8.92 10.77
CA ILE A 122 -20.21 -8.22 11.90
C ILE A 122 -18.67 -8.30 11.89
N ASP A 123 -18.11 -9.36 11.34
CA ASP A 123 -16.65 -9.55 11.29
C ASP A 123 -15.99 -8.65 10.22
N LEU A 124 -16.77 -8.13 9.27
CA LEU A 124 -16.32 -7.13 8.30
C LEU A 124 -16.24 -5.72 8.89
N ALA A 125 -16.80 -5.46 10.08
CA ALA A 125 -16.83 -4.11 10.66
C ALA A 125 -15.42 -3.52 10.82
N LEU A 126 -14.44 -4.31 11.26
CA LEU A 126 -13.04 -3.88 11.40
C LEU A 126 -12.36 -3.68 10.04
N VAL A 127 -12.76 -4.46 9.03
CA VAL A 127 -12.25 -4.32 7.65
C VAL A 127 -12.73 -3.01 7.06
N TYR A 128 -14.03 -2.69 7.20
CA TYR A 128 -14.60 -1.45 6.71
C TYR A 128 -14.05 -0.21 7.43
N ALA A 129 -13.91 -0.28 8.76
CA ALA A 129 -13.34 0.83 9.52
C ALA A 129 -11.91 1.16 9.08
N GLU A 130 -11.07 0.14 8.86
CA GLU A 130 -9.70 0.36 8.40
C GLU A 130 -9.64 0.80 6.92
N ALA A 131 -10.51 0.26 6.06
CA ALA A 131 -10.65 0.71 4.68
C ALA A 131 -10.99 2.21 4.59
N GLU A 132 -11.91 2.68 5.43
CA GLU A 132 -12.25 4.08 5.51
C GLU A 132 -11.05 4.94 5.96
N ALA A 133 -10.27 4.45 6.94
CA ALA A 133 -9.04 5.13 7.35
C ALA A 133 -8.03 5.24 6.20
N VAL A 134 -7.87 4.18 5.38
CA VAL A 134 -7.04 4.22 4.16
C VAL A 134 -7.54 5.30 3.20
N HIS A 135 -8.84 5.30 2.88
CA HIS A 135 -9.43 6.27 1.94
C HIS A 135 -9.26 7.72 2.42
N GLN A 136 -9.51 7.98 3.70
CA GLN A 136 -9.33 9.30 4.30
C GLN A 136 -7.87 9.76 4.21
N GLN A 137 -6.92 8.87 4.50
CA GLN A 137 -5.50 9.21 4.42
C GLN A 137 -5.02 9.42 2.97
N VAL A 138 -5.52 8.63 2.01
CA VAL A 138 -5.24 8.82 0.58
C VAL A 138 -5.83 10.15 0.07
N ALA A 139 -7.08 10.44 0.40
CA ALA A 139 -7.71 11.73 0.11
C ALA A 139 -6.91 12.88 0.73
N LYS A 140 -6.38 12.64 1.96
CA LYS A 140 -5.53 13.60 2.66
C LYS A 140 -4.27 13.97 1.86
N ASN A 141 -3.63 12.96 1.29
CA ASN A 141 -2.42 13.17 0.51
C ASN A 141 -2.72 13.88 -0.80
N ARG A 142 -3.78 13.48 -1.52
CA ARG A 142 -4.17 14.08 -2.81
C ARG A 142 -4.53 15.56 -2.70
N TRP A 143 -5.24 15.99 -1.64
CA TRP A 143 -5.53 17.42 -1.47
C TRP A 143 -4.26 18.23 -1.28
N ALA A 144 -3.31 17.71 -0.51
CA ALA A 144 -2.08 18.40 -0.21
C ALA A 144 -1.15 18.51 -1.43
N THR A 145 -1.15 17.50 -2.32
CA THR A 145 -0.49 17.58 -3.63
C THR A 145 -1.07 18.71 -4.48
N ARG A 146 -2.41 18.79 -4.55
CA ARG A 146 -3.13 19.83 -5.34
C ARG A 146 -2.89 21.24 -4.82
N THR A 147 -2.82 21.44 -3.50
CA THR A 147 -2.56 22.76 -2.91
C THR A 147 -1.10 23.19 -3.06
N SER A 148 -0.14 22.25 -3.02
CA SER A 148 1.29 22.57 -3.21
C SER A 148 1.63 23.00 -4.65
N GLY A 149 0.82 22.59 -5.64
CA GLY A 149 0.96 23.02 -7.03
C GLY A 149 0.42 24.43 -7.34
N LYS A 150 -0.38 25.03 -6.43
CA LYS A 150 -0.85 26.42 -6.54
C LYS A 150 0.01 27.34 -5.66
N ARG A 151 1.16 27.77 -6.17
CA ARG A 151 1.85 28.96 -5.62
C ARG A 151 1.21 30.20 -6.28
N PRO A 152 0.81 31.25 -5.54
CA PRO A 152 0.31 32.47 -6.15
C PRO A 152 1.43 33.12 -6.97
N GLU A 153 1.14 33.52 -8.21
CA GLU A 153 2.00 34.45 -8.96
C GLU A 153 2.08 35.74 -8.15
N GLU A 154 3.28 36.07 -7.72
CA GLU A 154 3.62 37.31 -7.03
C GLU A 154 3.37 38.46 -8.02
N PRO A 155 2.51 39.45 -7.70
CA PRO A 155 2.21 40.53 -8.63
C PRO A 155 3.48 41.36 -8.90
N PRO A 156 3.68 41.87 -10.12
CA PRO A 156 4.85 42.66 -10.44
C PRO A 156 4.91 43.91 -9.56
N ASN A 157 6.07 44.10 -8.93
CA ASN A 157 6.39 45.23 -8.07
C ASN A 157 6.24 46.56 -8.85
N PRO A 158 5.59 47.60 -8.28
CA PRO A 158 5.30 48.87 -8.97
C PRO A 158 6.54 49.66 -9.40
#